data_AF-A0A1Q8JXX5-F1
#
_entry.id   AF-A0A1Q8JXX5-F1
#
_cell.length_a   1.000
_cell.length_b   1.000
_cell.length_c   1.000
_cell.angle_alpha   90.00
_cell.angle_beta   90.00
_cell.angle_gamma   90.00
#
_symmetry.space_group_name_H-M   'P 1'
#
loop_
_entity.id
_entity.type
_entity.pdbx_description
1 polymer ?
#
loop_
_entity_poly.entity_id
_entity_poly.type
_entity_poly.pdbx_seq_one_letter_code
_entity_poly.pdbx_strand_id
1 'polypeptide(L)'
;MVPPPVALPDRGRSPTERQAATGRLVGVTQIVAAFAGVLSATAALLAVVIARMTFRGQLMELARQAHIDLTTGEVAQARNVLGGVSFQESERIRAGDIEATRQAWFTVLWCFQRLAAARHRIASAGRVGRAPLMYFDELVGDQLRFMNEDYDVVRPRILRAVPALSDCDSKKSFPALFNGVHQGRYELGLWAQSSREHA
;
A
#
# COMPACT_ATOMS: atom_id res chain seq x y z
N MET A 1 -77.44 -31.06 4.87
CA MET A 1 -76.96 -32.38 4.40
C MET A 1 -75.99 -32.14 3.25
N VAL A 2 -74.69 -32.31 3.49
CA VAL A 2 -73.62 -32.13 2.48
C VAL A 2 -73.32 -33.52 1.90
N PRO A 3 -73.33 -33.70 0.56
CA PRO A 3 -73.01 -35.00 -0.02
C PRO A 3 -71.55 -35.38 0.29
N PRO A 4 -71.27 -36.66 0.57
CA PRO A 4 -69.91 -37.11 0.84
C PRO A 4 -69.02 -36.86 -0.40
N PRO A 5 -67.74 -36.52 -0.20
CA PRO A 5 -66.81 -36.28 -1.30
C PRO A 5 -66.71 -37.55 -2.16
N VAL A 6 -67.02 -37.41 -3.45
CA VAL A 6 -66.85 -38.47 -4.45
C VAL A 6 -65.35 -38.76 -4.55
N ALA A 7 -64.94 -39.92 -4.06
CA ALA A 7 -63.58 -40.41 -4.22
C ALA A 7 -63.33 -40.61 -5.72
N LEU A 8 -62.54 -39.70 -6.30
CA LEU A 8 -62.04 -39.87 -7.66
C LEU A 8 -61.20 -41.15 -7.71
N PRO A 9 -61.37 -42.01 -8.72
CA PRO A 9 -60.57 -43.22 -8.86
C PRO A 9 -59.10 -42.81 -8.97
N ASP A 10 -58.30 -43.26 -8.00
CA ASP A 10 -56.84 -43.17 -8.05
C ASP A 10 -56.39 -43.98 -9.27
N ARG A 11 -56.19 -43.28 -10.40
CA ARG A 11 -55.54 -43.84 -11.58
C ARG A 11 -54.11 -44.15 -11.16
N GLY A 12 -53.93 -45.34 -10.60
CA GLY A 12 -52.66 -45.86 -10.14
C GLY A 12 -51.65 -45.80 -11.27
N ARG A 13 -50.81 -44.76 -11.27
CA ARG A 13 -49.57 -44.76 -12.04
C ARG A 13 -48.81 -46.00 -11.64
N SER A 14 -48.41 -46.79 -12.64
CA SER A 14 -47.69 -48.03 -12.42
C SER A 14 -46.41 -47.76 -11.61
N PRO A 15 -45.94 -48.73 -10.80
CA PRO A 15 -44.69 -48.59 -10.02
C PRO A 15 -43.50 -48.17 -10.89
N THR A 16 -43.50 -48.58 -12.17
CA THR A 16 -42.52 -48.24 -13.19
C THR A 16 -42.57 -46.76 -13.62
N GLU A 17 -43.75 -46.14 -13.71
CA GLU A 17 -43.86 -44.69 -13.98
C GLU A 17 -43.37 -43.83 -12.81
N ARG A 18 -43.59 -44.29 -11.56
CA ARG A 18 -43.06 -43.60 -10.37
C ARG A 18 -41.54 -43.69 -10.32
N GLN A 19 -40.95 -44.87 -10.56
CA GLN A 19 -39.48 -45.05 -10.61
C GLN A 19 -38.81 -44.23 -11.73
N ALA A 20 -39.44 -44.14 -12.92
CA ALA A 20 -38.91 -43.35 -14.02
C ALA A 20 -38.91 -41.84 -13.74
N ALA A 21 -39.91 -41.33 -12.99
CA ALA A 21 -39.99 -39.93 -12.60
C ALA A 21 -38.96 -39.57 -11.52
N THR A 22 -38.73 -40.46 -10.54
CA THR A 22 -37.75 -40.22 -9.46
C THR A 22 -36.31 -40.18 -10.00
N GLY A 23 -35.95 -41.05 -10.95
CA GLY A 23 -34.62 -41.06 -11.57
C GLY A 23 -34.28 -39.78 -12.34
N ARG A 24 -35.26 -39.17 -13.02
CA ARG A 24 -35.07 -37.89 -13.75
C ARG A 24 -34.91 -36.70 -12.81
N LEU A 25 -35.64 -36.67 -11.69
CA LEU A 25 -35.53 -35.60 -10.69
C LEU A 25 -34.18 -35.62 -9.96
N VAL A 26 -33.64 -36.81 -9.69
CA VAL A 26 -32.29 -36.96 -9.11
C VAL A 26 -31.20 -36.53 -10.09
N GLY A 27 -31.33 -36.87 -11.39
CA GLY A 27 -30.38 -36.41 -12.42
C GLY A 27 -30.37 -34.89 -12.61
N VAL A 28 -31.56 -34.25 -12.66
CA VAL A 28 -31.66 -32.79 -12.82
C VAL A 28 -31.11 -32.04 -11.60
N THR A 29 -31.38 -32.52 -10.38
CA THR A 29 -30.87 -31.89 -9.16
C THR A 29 -29.35 -31.99 -9.03
N GLN A 30 -28.73 -33.11 -9.44
CA GLN A 30 -27.28 -33.25 -9.49
C GLN A 30 -26.62 -32.31 -10.51
N ILE A 31 -27.22 -32.15 -11.69
CA ILE A 31 -26.73 -31.24 -12.73
C ILE A 31 -26.78 -29.78 -12.22
N VAL A 32 -27.92 -29.36 -11.67
CA VAL A 32 -28.08 -28.00 -11.13
C VAL A 32 -27.09 -27.74 -9.99
N ALA A 33 -26.87 -28.71 -9.09
CA ALA A 33 -25.90 -28.60 -8.01
C ALA A 33 -24.46 -28.48 -8.55
N ALA A 34 -24.09 -29.26 -9.57
CA ALA A 34 -22.77 -29.18 -10.20
C ALA A 34 -22.53 -27.81 -10.86
N PHE A 35 -23.52 -27.30 -11.62
CA PHE A 35 -23.44 -25.96 -12.22
C PHE A 35 -23.35 -24.85 -11.17
N ALA A 36 -24.16 -24.92 -10.11
CA ALA A 36 -24.10 -23.97 -9.00
C ALA A 36 -22.74 -24.00 -8.28
N GLY A 37 -22.16 -25.20 -8.13
CA GLY A 37 -20.82 -25.38 -7.57
C GLY A 37 -19.74 -24.71 -8.43
N VAL A 38 -19.77 -24.93 -9.75
CA VAL A 38 -18.83 -24.29 -10.70
C VAL A 38 -18.99 -22.77 -10.69
N LEU A 39 -20.22 -22.26 -10.75
CA LEU A 39 -20.51 -20.81 -10.70
C LEU A 39 -20.03 -20.17 -9.39
N SER A 40 -20.21 -20.86 -8.26
CA SER A 40 -19.75 -20.36 -6.96
C SER A 40 -18.22 -20.33 -6.88
N ALA A 41 -17.54 -21.35 -7.41
CA ALA A 41 -16.09 -21.41 -7.44
C ALA A 41 -15.48 -20.33 -8.35
N THR A 42 -16.08 -20.08 -9.52
CA THR A 42 -15.63 -19.00 -10.42
C THR A 42 -15.87 -17.62 -9.82
N ALA A 43 -17.03 -17.40 -9.20
CA ALA A 43 -17.32 -16.16 -8.48
C ALA A 43 -16.33 -15.91 -7.33
N ALA A 44 -16.00 -16.94 -6.54
CA ALA A 44 -15.01 -16.85 -5.47
C ALA A 44 -13.61 -16.53 -6.01
N LEU A 45 -13.19 -17.15 -7.12
CA LEU A 45 -11.92 -16.85 -7.76
C LEU A 45 -11.86 -15.40 -8.24
N LEU A 46 -12.91 -14.92 -8.92
CA LEU A 46 -13.01 -13.54 -9.38
C LEU A 46 -12.98 -12.55 -8.20
N ALA A 47 -13.68 -12.84 -7.11
CA ALA A 47 -13.67 -12.02 -5.90
C ALA A 47 -12.25 -11.90 -5.32
N VAL A 48 -11.49 -12.99 -5.27
CA VAL A 48 -10.08 -12.98 -4.82
C VAL A 48 -9.20 -12.16 -5.75
N VAL A 49 -9.39 -12.26 -7.07
CA VAL A 49 -8.63 -11.46 -8.06
C VAL A 49 -8.94 -9.97 -7.90
N ILE A 50 -10.23 -9.60 -7.83
CA ILE A 50 -10.67 -8.21 -7.65
C ILE A 50 -10.12 -7.66 -6.34
N ALA A 51 -10.26 -8.38 -5.23
CA ALA A 51 -9.74 -7.95 -3.93
C ALA A 51 -8.23 -7.69 -3.98
N ARG A 52 -7.46 -8.55 -4.66
CA ARG A 52 -6.01 -8.34 -4.85
C ARG A 52 -5.70 -7.11 -5.70
N MET A 53 -6.45 -6.88 -6.78
CA MET A 53 -6.27 -5.72 -7.64
C MET A 53 -6.60 -4.41 -6.90
N THR A 54 -7.73 -4.38 -6.18
CA THR A 54 -8.13 -3.22 -5.37
C THR A 54 -7.11 -2.93 -4.29
N PHE A 55 -6.65 -3.96 -3.57
CA PHE A 55 -5.63 -3.77 -2.53
C PHE A 55 -4.30 -3.25 -3.10
N ARG A 56 -3.86 -3.78 -4.26
CA ARG A 56 -2.69 -3.24 -4.96
C ARG A 56 -2.89 -1.77 -5.36
N GLY A 57 -4.07 -1.40 -5.84
CA GLY A 57 -4.43 -0.01 -6.16
C GLY A 57 -4.33 0.91 -4.95
N GLN A 58 -4.83 0.46 -3.79
CA GLN A 58 -4.71 1.21 -2.52
C GLN A 58 -3.25 1.41 -2.10
N LEU A 59 -2.37 0.42 -2.32
CA LEU A 59 -0.95 0.56 -2.00
C LEU A 59 -0.24 1.53 -2.95
N MET A 60 -0.59 1.55 -4.24
CA MET A 60 -0.08 2.56 -5.19
C MET A 60 -0.53 3.96 -4.79
N GLU A 61 -1.78 4.10 -4.40
CA GLU A 61 -2.33 5.38 -3.97
C GLU A 61 -1.68 5.88 -2.67
N LEU A 62 -1.42 4.97 -1.73
CA LEU A 62 -0.64 5.27 -0.53
C LEU A 62 0.76 5.77 -0.89
N ALA A 63 1.42 5.14 -1.87
CA ALA A 63 2.74 5.57 -2.32
C ALA A 63 2.73 6.96 -2.95
N ARG A 64 1.74 7.22 -3.82
CA ARG A 64 1.51 8.52 -4.45
C ARG A 64 1.25 9.61 -3.41
N GLN A 65 0.35 9.35 -2.46
CA GLN A 65 0.01 10.30 -1.40
C GLN A 65 1.24 10.62 -0.52
N ALA A 66 2.04 9.60 -0.18
CA ALA A 66 3.25 9.79 0.58
C ALA A 66 4.27 10.69 -0.16
N HIS A 67 4.43 10.52 -1.47
CA HIS A 67 5.25 11.42 -2.29
C HIS A 67 4.70 12.86 -2.33
N ILE A 68 3.38 13.02 -2.43
CA ILE A 68 2.73 14.34 -2.41
C ILE A 68 2.94 15.02 -1.06
N ASP A 69 2.78 14.29 0.04
CA ASP A 69 3.03 14.80 1.39
C ASP A 69 4.47 15.31 1.55
N LEU A 70 5.43 14.73 0.84
CA LEU A 70 6.85 15.14 0.86
C LEU A 70 7.14 16.37 -0.02
N THR A 71 6.38 16.54 -1.10
CA THR A 71 6.68 17.52 -2.16
C THR A 71 5.75 18.73 -2.19
N THR A 72 4.72 18.75 -1.34
CA THR A 72 3.71 19.83 -1.32
C THR A 72 3.46 20.38 0.09
N GLY A 73 2.72 21.49 0.16
CA GLY A 73 2.23 22.06 1.42
C GLY A 73 3.33 22.47 2.40
N GLU A 74 3.08 22.25 3.68
CA GLU A 74 3.96 22.65 4.79
C GLU A 74 5.32 21.94 4.75
N VAL A 75 5.37 20.69 4.26
CA VAL A 75 6.63 19.94 4.17
C VAL A 75 7.52 20.52 3.07
N ALA A 76 6.96 20.88 1.91
CA ALA A 76 7.74 21.55 0.86
C ALA A 76 8.31 22.89 1.36
N GLN A 77 7.52 23.67 2.09
CA GLN A 77 7.97 24.93 2.69
C GLN A 77 9.07 24.69 3.73
N ALA A 78 8.89 23.72 4.62
CA ALA A 78 9.89 23.34 5.61
C ALA A 78 11.20 22.90 4.95
N ARG A 79 11.13 22.10 3.89
CA ARG A 79 12.31 21.70 3.11
C ARG A 79 13.03 22.89 2.49
N ASN A 80 12.29 23.88 1.97
CA ASN A 80 12.91 25.10 1.43
C ASN A 80 13.63 25.91 2.51
N VAL A 81 13.05 26.00 3.72
CA VAL A 81 13.72 26.64 4.87
C VAL A 81 15.03 25.92 5.21
N LEU A 82 14.99 24.58 5.30
CA LEU A 82 16.20 23.79 5.60
C LEU A 82 17.23 23.85 4.47
N GLY A 83 16.80 23.84 3.21
CA GLY A 83 17.69 24.03 2.06
C GLY A 83 18.38 25.38 2.10
N GLY A 84 17.66 26.45 2.46
CA GLY A 84 18.25 27.76 2.71
C GLY A 84 19.36 27.75 3.77
N VAL A 85 19.19 26.94 4.83
CA VAL A 85 20.23 26.76 5.85
C VAL A 85 21.43 25.97 5.31
N SER A 86 21.23 25.02 4.40
CA SER A 86 22.33 24.26 3.76
C SER A 86 23.19 25.17 2.87
N PHE A 87 22.58 26.00 2.03
CA PHE A 87 23.29 26.88 1.07
C PHE A 87 23.84 28.18 1.66
N GLN A 88 23.51 28.52 2.91
CA GLN A 88 24.09 29.70 3.56
C GLN A 88 25.61 29.54 3.76
N GLU A 89 26.39 30.51 3.29
CA GLU A 89 27.84 30.58 3.54
C GLU A 89 28.16 30.70 5.04
N SER A 90 27.29 31.39 5.79
CA SER A 90 27.41 31.49 7.25
C SER A 90 27.05 30.17 7.90
N GLU A 91 27.95 29.67 8.75
CA GLU A 91 27.68 28.52 9.61
C GLU A 91 26.64 28.78 10.71
N ARG A 92 26.28 30.05 10.93
CA ARG A 92 25.32 30.47 11.96
C ARG A 92 23.97 30.79 11.35
N ILE A 93 22.93 30.18 11.90
CA ILE A 93 21.53 30.57 11.68
C ILE A 93 21.32 31.93 12.34
N ARG A 94 20.67 32.86 11.64
CA ARG A 94 20.37 34.19 12.17
C ARG A 94 19.40 34.08 13.34
N ALA A 95 19.56 34.91 14.36
CA ALA A 95 18.73 34.84 15.58
C ALA A 95 17.21 34.88 15.31
N GLY A 96 16.78 35.67 14.31
CA GLY A 96 15.37 35.76 13.90
C GLY A 96 14.83 34.51 13.19
N ASP A 97 15.70 33.65 12.65
CA ASP A 97 15.32 32.49 11.83
C ASP A 97 15.36 31.17 12.62
N ILE A 98 15.83 31.20 13.88
CA ILE A 98 16.03 29.99 14.71
C ILE A 98 14.72 29.22 14.88
N GLU A 99 13.63 29.92 15.22
CA GLU A 99 12.34 29.27 15.48
C GLU A 99 11.77 28.63 14.22
N ALA A 100 11.78 29.36 13.10
CA ALA A 100 11.31 28.85 11.82
C ALA A 100 12.13 27.63 11.35
N THR A 101 13.45 27.67 11.54
CA THR A 101 14.33 26.55 11.21
C THR A 101 14.05 25.34 12.08
N ARG A 102 13.84 25.54 13.39
CA ARG A 102 13.48 24.47 14.33
C ARG A 102 12.15 23.82 13.95
N GLN A 103 11.13 24.63 13.64
CA GLN A 103 9.83 24.12 13.22
C GLN A 103 9.95 23.33 11.91
N ALA A 104 10.65 23.87 10.92
CA ALA A 104 10.90 23.20 9.66
C ALA A 104 11.61 21.85 9.84
N TRP A 105 12.60 21.79 10.74
CA TRP A 105 13.31 20.56 11.08
C TRP A 105 12.37 19.45 11.58
N PHE A 106 11.52 19.77 12.56
CA PHE A 106 10.57 18.80 13.09
C PHE A 106 9.49 18.42 12.08
N THR A 107 8.99 19.37 11.27
CA THR A 107 8.03 19.09 10.20
C THR A 107 8.58 18.06 9.22
N VAL A 108 9.83 18.22 8.78
CA VAL A 108 10.48 17.26 7.87
C VAL A 108 10.73 15.92 8.54
N LEU A 109 11.23 15.90 9.78
CA LEU A 109 11.45 14.66 10.53
C LEU A 109 10.15 13.86 10.74
N TRP A 110 9.05 14.54 11.02
CA TRP A 110 7.73 13.91 11.16
C TRP A 110 7.22 13.36 9.83
N CYS A 111 7.48 14.07 8.72
CA CYS A 111 7.20 13.55 7.37
C CYS A 111 7.97 12.25 7.12
N PHE A 112 9.27 12.20 7.45
CA PHE A 112 10.07 10.98 7.28
C PHE A 112 9.56 9.80 8.12
N GLN A 113 9.07 10.03 9.33
CA GLN A 113 8.40 8.99 10.12
C GLN A 113 7.18 8.43 9.40
N ARG A 114 6.34 9.31 8.83
CA ARG A 114 5.16 8.90 8.05
C ARG A 114 5.55 8.12 6.79
N LEU A 115 6.58 8.55 6.07
CA LEU A 115 7.11 7.84 4.91
C LEU A 115 7.65 6.46 5.28
N ALA A 116 8.38 6.35 6.39
CA ALA A 116 8.87 5.07 6.90
C ALA A 116 7.71 4.11 7.22
N ALA A 117 6.66 4.60 7.88
CA ALA A 117 5.46 3.82 8.16
C ALA A 117 4.72 3.40 6.87
N ALA A 118 4.59 4.29 5.89
CA ALA A 118 3.98 3.99 4.60
C ALA A 118 4.77 2.90 3.85
N ARG A 119 6.10 3.05 3.77
CA ARG A 119 6.99 2.06 3.16
C ARG A 119 6.86 0.70 3.85
N HIS A 120 6.90 0.67 5.17
CA HIS A 120 6.76 -0.56 5.96
C HIS A 120 5.42 -1.26 5.67
N ARG A 121 4.31 -0.50 5.64
CA ARG A 121 2.99 -1.03 5.30
C ARG A 121 2.97 -1.63 3.89
N ILE A 122 3.54 -0.95 2.90
CA ILE A 122 3.63 -1.46 1.53
C ILE A 122 4.48 -2.73 1.47
N ALA A 123 5.65 -2.74 2.12
CA ALA A 123 6.55 -3.89 2.16
C ALA A 123 5.90 -5.13 2.83
N SER A 124 5.15 -4.92 3.91
CA SER A 124 4.44 -5.97 4.64
C SER A 124 3.34 -6.68 3.81
N ALA A 125 2.91 -6.09 2.69
CA ALA A 125 1.93 -6.70 1.78
C ALA A 125 2.52 -7.82 0.88
N GLY A 126 3.81 -8.14 1.03
CA GLY A 126 4.48 -9.24 0.33
C GLY A 126 4.41 -9.10 -1.19
N ARG A 127 4.01 -10.18 -1.89
CA ARG A 127 3.97 -10.20 -3.37
C ARG A 127 3.10 -9.09 -3.97
N VAL A 128 1.99 -8.75 -3.33
CA VAL A 128 1.08 -7.70 -3.83
C VAL A 128 1.70 -6.30 -3.67
N GLY A 129 2.54 -6.12 -2.65
CA GLY A 129 3.23 -4.87 -2.35
C GLY A 129 4.50 -4.61 -3.18
N ARG A 130 5.04 -5.59 -3.90
CA ARG A 130 6.34 -5.44 -4.60
C ARG A 130 6.36 -4.27 -5.61
N ALA A 131 5.40 -4.23 -6.53
CA ALA A 131 5.33 -3.15 -7.52
C ALA A 131 5.04 -1.78 -6.88
N PRO A 132 4.09 -1.65 -5.94
CA PRO A 132 3.92 -0.40 -5.18
C PRO A 132 5.16 0.03 -4.39
N LEU A 133 5.93 -0.91 -3.83
CA LEU A 133 7.15 -0.61 -3.08
C LEU A 133 8.23 -0.06 -4.01
N MET A 134 8.42 -0.68 -5.18
CA MET A 134 9.35 -0.19 -6.21
C MET A 134 8.96 1.23 -6.65
N TYR A 135 7.68 1.46 -6.92
CA TYR A 135 7.16 2.78 -7.28
C TYR A 135 7.38 3.82 -6.16
N PHE A 136 7.12 3.44 -4.91
CA PHE A 136 7.41 4.29 -3.75
C PHE A 136 8.89 4.66 -3.67
N ASP A 137 9.78 3.66 -3.69
CA ASP A 137 11.23 3.82 -3.57
C ASP A 137 11.79 4.66 -4.73
N GLU A 138 11.21 4.56 -5.92
CA GLU A 138 11.52 5.42 -7.06
C GLU A 138 11.10 6.87 -6.80
N LEU A 139 9.85 7.12 -6.38
CA LEU A 139 9.33 8.47 -6.17
C LEU A 139 10.05 9.26 -5.08
N VAL A 140 10.42 8.62 -3.97
CA VAL A 140 10.99 9.33 -2.81
C VAL A 140 12.52 9.30 -2.79
N GLY A 141 13.15 8.38 -3.51
CA GLY A 141 14.60 8.14 -3.40
C GLY A 141 15.46 9.36 -3.70
N ASP A 142 15.13 10.14 -4.73
CA ASP A 142 15.92 11.32 -5.08
C ASP A 142 15.80 12.43 -4.04
N GLN A 143 14.60 12.62 -3.49
CA GLN A 143 14.35 13.59 -2.43
C GLN A 143 15.06 13.19 -1.14
N LEU A 144 15.07 11.90 -0.80
CA LEU A 144 15.77 11.39 0.37
C LEU A 144 17.30 11.50 0.23
N ARG A 145 17.86 11.29 -0.96
CA ARG A 145 19.28 11.51 -1.25
C ARG A 145 19.69 12.97 -1.08
N PHE A 146 18.95 13.89 -1.71
CA PHE A 146 19.19 15.31 -1.55
C PHE A 146 19.15 15.72 -0.07
N MET A 147 18.13 15.26 0.65
CA MET A 147 18.00 15.54 2.08
C MET A 147 19.11 14.88 2.91
N ASN A 148 19.62 13.70 2.53
CA ASN A 148 20.70 13.03 3.25
C ASN A 148 22.00 13.81 3.15
N GLU A 149 22.31 14.35 1.96
CA GLU A 149 23.46 15.22 1.73
C GLU A 149 23.36 16.50 2.58
N ASP A 150 22.18 17.13 2.62
CA ASP A 150 21.91 18.32 3.42
C ASP A 150 21.86 18.04 4.93
N TYR A 151 21.45 16.83 5.34
CA TYR A 151 21.19 16.48 6.74
C TYR A 151 22.42 16.69 7.62
N ASP A 152 23.58 16.26 7.12
CA ASP A 152 24.86 16.33 7.83
C ASP A 152 25.37 17.77 7.96
N VAL A 153 24.90 18.69 7.11
CA VAL A 153 25.22 20.13 7.18
C VAL A 153 24.22 20.87 8.07
N VAL A 154 22.93 20.62 7.87
CA VAL A 154 21.84 21.35 8.52
C VAL A 154 21.77 20.99 10.02
N ARG A 155 21.88 19.71 10.38
CA ARG A 155 21.71 19.28 11.77
C ARG A 155 22.73 19.91 12.73
N PRO A 156 24.05 19.92 12.45
CA PRO A 156 25.02 20.59 13.33
C PRO A 156 24.77 22.10 13.44
N ARG A 157 24.33 22.76 12.37
CA ARG A 157 23.97 24.19 12.39
C ARG A 157 22.79 24.44 13.33
N ILE A 158 21.75 23.60 13.26
CA ILE A 158 20.59 23.68 14.17
C ILE A 158 21.00 23.40 15.60
N LEU A 159 21.81 22.37 15.87
CA LEU A 159 22.26 22.05 17.23
C LEU A 159 23.09 23.17 17.86
N ARG A 160 23.88 23.91 17.06
CA ARG A 160 24.60 25.09 17.54
C ARG A 160 23.65 26.23 17.91
N ALA A 161 22.58 26.42 17.14
CA ALA A 161 21.57 27.44 17.41
C ALA A 161 20.59 27.05 18.54
N VAL A 162 20.33 25.75 18.71
CA VAL A 162 19.40 25.18 19.68
C VAL A 162 20.08 23.99 20.40
N PRO A 163 20.92 24.24 21.41
CA PRO A 163 21.71 23.18 22.06
C PRO A 163 20.88 22.09 22.75
N ALA A 164 19.64 22.41 23.14
CA ALA A 164 18.71 21.49 23.80
C ALA A 164 17.74 20.78 22.82
N LEU A 165 18.07 20.71 21.52
CA LEU A 165 17.24 20.03 20.53
C LEU A 165 17.22 18.51 20.79
N SER A 166 16.08 17.98 21.20
CA SER A 166 15.85 16.54 21.39
C SER A 166 15.17 15.94 20.16
N ASP A 167 15.96 15.41 19.22
CA ASP A 167 15.48 14.80 17.97
C ASP A 167 15.61 13.26 17.94
N CYS A 168 15.87 12.64 19.09
CA CYS A 168 16.38 11.27 19.21
C CYS A 168 15.49 10.16 18.60
N ASP A 169 14.16 10.24 18.72
CA ASP A 169 13.28 9.21 18.17
C ASP A 169 13.05 9.39 16.66
N SER A 170 12.84 10.63 16.21
CA SER A 170 12.63 10.93 14.79
C SER A 170 13.91 10.80 13.96
N LYS A 171 15.08 11.02 14.58
CA LYS A 171 16.39 10.80 13.96
C LYS A 171 16.58 9.37 13.48
N LYS A 172 16.03 8.37 14.16
CA LYS A 172 16.22 6.95 13.78
C LYS A 172 15.44 6.58 12.52
N SER A 173 14.32 7.26 12.28
CA SER A 173 13.43 6.95 11.16
C SER A 173 14.02 7.35 9.81
N PHE A 174 14.82 8.42 9.74
CA PHE A 174 15.41 8.86 8.49
C PHE A 174 16.46 7.88 7.93
N PRO A 175 17.51 7.45 8.67
CA PRO A 175 18.46 6.45 8.17
C PRO A 175 17.80 5.12 7.83
N ALA A 176 16.81 4.67 8.62
CA ALA A 176 16.08 3.44 8.35
C ALA A 176 15.28 3.54 7.02
N LEU A 177 14.61 4.66 6.79
CA LEU A 177 13.90 4.94 5.54
C LEU A 177 14.89 5.03 4.36
N PHE A 178 15.95 5.83 4.51
CA PHE A 178 16.97 6.05 3.49
C PHE A 178 17.61 4.74 3.04
N ASN A 179 18.12 3.94 3.98
CA ASN A 179 18.75 2.66 3.70
C ASN A 179 17.76 1.68 3.06
N GLY A 180 16.52 1.64 3.54
CA GLY A 180 15.47 0.81 2.96
C GLY A 180 15.20 1.16 1.50
N VAL A 181 15.01 2.44 1.18
CA VAL A 181 14.74 2.93 -0.18
C VAL A 181 15.92 2.66 -1.11
N HIS A 182 17.15 2.93 -0.65
CA HIS A 182 18.35 2.66 -1.42
C HIS A 182 18.53 1.17 -1.72
N GLN A 183 18.36 0.30 -0.72
CA GLN A 183 18.41 -1.14 -0.91
C GLN A 183 17.39 -1.61 -1.96
N GLY A 184 16.15 -1.11 -1.90
CA GLY A 184 15.12 -1.42 -2.90
C GLY A 184 15.50 -0.99 -4.32
N ARG A 185 16.15 0.18 -4.48
CA ARG A 185 16.65 0.67 -5.78
C ARG A 185 17.82 -0.17 -6.32
N TYR A 186 18.71 -0.69 -5.48
CA TYR A 186 19.76 -1.60 -5.93
C TYR A 186 19.18 -2.93 -6.46
N GLU A 187 18.20 -3.50 -5.76
CA GLU A 187 17.52 -4.73 -6.20
C GLU A 187 16.79 -4.55 -7.54
N LEU A 188 16.21 -3.36 -7.76
CA LEU A 188 15.61 -2.94 -9.03
C LEU A 188 16.61 -2.91 -10.19
N GLY A 189 17.78 -2.29 -9.97
CA GLY A 189 18.84 -2.21 -10.98
C GLY A 189 19.33 -3.59 -11.42
N LEU A 190 19.53 -4.50 -10.46
CA LEU A 190 19.94 -5.88 -10.72
C LEU A 190 18.87 -6.66 -11.50
N TRP A 191 17.59 -6.50 -11.15
CA TRP A 191 16.50 -7.18 -11.85
C TRP A 191 16.35 -6.68 -13.30
N ALA A 192 16.47 -5.37 -13.53
CA ALA A 192 16.42 -4.78 -14.86
C ALA A 192 17.61 -5.21 -15.74
N GLN A 193 18.79 -5.39 -15.14
CA GLN A 193 19.96 -5.94 -15.84
C GLN A 193 19.76 -7.41 -16.24
N SER A 194 19.36 -8.27 -15.29
CA SER A 194 19.08 -9.69 -15.57
C SER A 194 17.98 -9.88 -16.62
N SER A 195 16.93 -9.06 -16.60
CA SER A 195 15.84 -9.15 -17.60
C SER A 195 16.28 -8.78 -19.02
N ARG A 196 17.33 -7.96 -19.18
CA ARG A 196 17.92 -7.62 -20.49
C ARG A 196 18.85 -8.70 -21.01
N GLU A 197 19.47 -9.47 -20.13
CA GLU A 197 20.37 -10.58 -20.50
C GLU A 197 19.60 -11.84 -20.95
N HIS A 198 18.31 -11.93 -20.62
CA HIS A 198 17.44 -13.07 -20.94
C HIS A 198 16.32 -12.78 -21.95
N ALA A 199 16.27 -11.56 -22.51
CA ALA A 199 15.35 -11.15 -23.56
C ALA A 199 16.07 -11.14 -24.92
#